data_AF-A0A2V6P8S1-F1
#
_entry.id   AF-A0A2V6P8S1-F1
#
_cell.length_a   1.000
_cell.length_b   1.000
_cell.length_c   1.000
_cell.angle_alpha   90.00
_cell.angle_beta   90.00
_cell.angle_gamma   90.00
#
_symmetry.space_group_name_H-M   'P 1'
#
loop_
_entity.id
_entity.type
_entity.pdbx_description
1 polymer ?
#
loop_
_entity_poly.entity_id
_entity_poly.type
_entity_poly.pdbx_seq_one_letter_code
_entity_poly.pdbx_strand_id
1 'polypeptide(L)'
;EPATNTVRVPFEFVSGRILVSARVNHSPPASVMIDTGYSVNMLSRELVDSLELKRAGRITIIGIAGEERADTFEGATFDLAGARYSPPRI
;
A
#
# COMPACT_ATOMS: atom_id res chain seq x y z
N GLU A 1 25.62 -7.51 13.26
CA GLU A 1 24.85 -6.30 12.87
C GLU A 1 23.62 -6.75 12.10
N PRO A 2 22.42 -6.19 12.31
CA PRO A 2 21.33 -6.46 11.38
C PRO A 2 21.74 -5.86 10.03
N ALA A 3 21.76 -6.68 8.98
CA ALA A 3 22.05 -6.20 7.64
C ALA A 3 20.99 -5.15 7.28
N THR A 4 21.37 -3.88 7.25
CA THR A 4 20.50 -2.82 6.74
C THR A 4 20.36 -3.07 5.25
N ASN A 5 19.30 -3.77 4.87
CA ASN A 5 19.03 -4.09 3.47
C ASN A 5 18.54 -2.79 2.80
N THR A 6 19.48 -1.92 2.46
CA THR A 6 19.20 -0.65 1.82
C THR A 6 18.91 -0.88 0.35
N VAL A 7 17.72 -0.48 -0.09
CA VAL A 7 17.35 -0.45 -1.51
C VAL A 7 17.30 0.98 -2.01
N ARG A 8 17.59 1.17 -3.30
CA ARG A 8 17.36 2.43 -4.00
C ARG A 8 16.08 2.30 -4.80
N VAL A 9 15.07 3.09 -4.44
CA VAL A 9 13.77 3.11 -5.14
C VAL A 9 13.71 4.38 -5.99
N PRO A 10 13.74 4.28 -7.33
CA PRO A 10 13.44 5.43 -8.18
C PRO A 10 11.96 5.82 -8.00
N PHE A 11 11.68 7.11 -8.05
CA PHE A 11 10.32 7.63 -7.91
C PHE A 11 10.04 8.70 -8.96
N GLU A 12 8.77 8.83 -9.30
CA GLU A 12 8.25 9.95 -10.07
C GLU A 12 7.70 11.00 -9.10
N PHE A 13 8.00 12.26 -9.36
CA PHE A 13 7.40 13.38 -8.63
C PHE A 13 6.38 14.08 -9.52
N VAL A 14 5.10 13.85 -9.26
CA VAL A 14 4.00 14.31 -10.12
C VAL A 14 2.98 15.05 -9.26
N SER A 15 2.71 16.31 -9.60
CA SER A 15 1.70 17.14 -8.92
C SER A 15 1.86 17.17 -7.39
N GLY A 16 3.10 17.27 -6.90
CA GLY A 16 3.41 17.33 -5.47
C GLY A 16 3.40 15.98 -4.74
N ARG A 17 3.30 14.86 -5.47
CA ARG A 17 3.22 13.50 -4.91
C ARG A 17 4.43 12.69 -5.32
N ILE A 18 4.90 11.84 -4.42
CA ILE A 18 5.92 10.82 -4.70
C ILE A 18 5.19 9.53 -5.10
N LEU A 19 5.40 9.10 -6.32
CA LEU A 19 4.87 7.85 -6.87
C LEU A 19 6.03 6.88 -7.07
N VAL A 20 5.87 5.65 -6.58
CA VAL A 20 6.83 4.57 -6.77
C VAL A 20 6.16 3.40 -7.47
N SER A 21 6.93 2.67 -8.27
CA SER A 21 6.47 1.41 -8.83
C SER A 21 6.60 0.32 -7.76
N ALA A 22 5.51 -0.37 -7.46
CA ALA A 22 5.47 -1.49 -6.53
C ALA A 22 4.71 -2.67 -7.13
N ARG A 23 5.08 -3.89 -6.75
CA ARG A 23 4.20 -5.06 -6.95
C ARG A 23 3.49 -5.39 -5.66
N VAL A 24 2.19 -5.66 -5.74
CA VAL A 24 1.40 -6.14 -4.60
C VAL A 24 1.09 -7.61 -4.85
N ASN A 25 1.58 -8.48 -3.99
CA ASN A 25 1.52 -9.93 -4.17
C ASN A 25 2.06 -10.35 -5.56
N HIS A 26 1.18 -10.89 -6.40
CA HIS A 26 1.48 -11.37 -7.75
C HIS A 26 0.92 -10.42 -8.84
N SER A 27 0.55 -9.18 -8.49
CA SER A 27 0.06 -8.20 -9.45
C SER A 27 1.16 -7.80 -10.45
N PRO A 28 0.78 -7.30 -11.64
CA PRO A 28 1.64 -6.43 -12.41
C PRO A 28 2.10 -5.23 -11.55
N PRO A 29 3.23 -4.57 -11.87
CA PRO A 29 3.64 -3.35 -11.19
C PRO A 29 2.54 -2.29 -11.27
N ALA A 30 2.24 -1.68 -10.12
CA ALA A 30 1.31 -0.58 -9.98
C ALA A 30 2.03 0.65 -9.44
N SER A 31 1.50 1.83 -9.78
CA SER A 31 1.95 3.08 -9.17
C SER A 31 1.31 3.21 -7.79
N VAL A 32 2.13 3.35 -6.76
CA VAL A 32 1.67 3.60 -5.39
C VAL A 32 2.22 4.93 -4.90
N MET A 33 1.37 5.66 -4.18
CA MET A 33 1.75 6.94 -3.57
C MET A 33 2.37 6.69 -2.20
N ILE A 34 3.48 7.37 -1.92
CA ILE A 34 4.01 7.43 -0.55
C ILE A 34 3.25 8.53 0.19
N ASP A 35 2.46 8.13 1.19
CA ASP A 35 1.63 9.02 1.99
C ASP A 35 1.97 8.89 3.47
N THR A 36 2.64 9.91 4.02
CA THR A 36 2.96 9.97 5.45
C THR A 36 1.82 10.49 6.31
N GLY A 37 0.72 10.95 5.70
CA GLY A 37 -0.46 11.49 6.38
C GLY A 37 -1.48 10.42 6.80
N TYR A 38 -1.28 9.17 6.41
CA TYR A 38 -2.17 8.04 6.72
C TYR A 38 -1.48 6.98 7.56
N SER A 39 -2.23 6.37 8.48
CA SER A 39 -1.73 5.28 9.34
C SER A 39 -1.96 3.88 8.76
N VAL A 40 -2.70 3.78 7.66
CA VAL A 40 -3.03 2.50 7.00
C VAL A 40 -2.74 2.60 5.51
N ASN A 41 -2.38 1.46 4.91
CA ASN A 41 -2.23 1.37 3.46
C ASN A 41 -3.61 1.33 2.80
N MET A 42 -3.82 2.16 1.79
CA MET A 42 -5.03 2.14 0.97
C MET A 42 -4.73 1.47 -0.38
N LEU A 43 -5.60 0.56 -0.79
CA LEU A 43 -5.59 -0.06 -2.10
C LEU A 43 -6.86 0.30 -2.83
N SER A 44 -6.79 0.42 -4.17
CA SER A 44 -7.99 0.59 -4.97
C SER A 44 -8.84 -0.68 -4.92
N ARG A 45 -10.15 -0.54 -5.14
CA ARG A 45 -11.07 -1.68 -5.15
C ARG A 45 -10.70 -2.67 -6.24
N GLU A 46 -10.32 -2.16 -7.41
CA GLU A 46 -9.91 -2.97 -8.57
C GLU A 46 -8.70 -3.85 -8.23
N LEU A 47 -7.72 -3.30 -7.49
CA LEU A 47 -6.55 -4.06 -7.08
C LEU A 47 -6.89 -5.13 -6.04
N VAL A 48 -7.72 -4.79 -5.06
CA VAL A 48 -8.22 -5.73 -4.04
C VAL A 48 -8.95 -6.91 -4.70
N ASP A 49 -9.86 -6.61 -5.63
CA ASP A 49 -10.64 -7.61 -6.35
C ASP A 49 -9.75 -8.49 -7.22
N SER A 50 -8.79 -7.90 -7.94
CA SER A 50 -7.85 -8.65 -8.80
C SER A 50 -6.93 -9.59 -8.04
N LEU A 51 -6.66 -9.28 -6.77
CA LEU A 51 -5.78 -10.06 -5.90
C LEU A 51 -6.54 -11.04 -5.01
N GLU A 52 -7.88 -11.05 -5.10
CA GLU A 52 -8.77 -11.86 -4.27
C GLU A 52 -8.43 -11.76 -2.78
N LEU A 53 -8.11 -10.54 -2.31
CA LEU A 53 -7.68 -10.35 -0.93
C LEU A 53 -8.79 -10.73 0.04
N LYS A 54 -8.41 -11.43 1.12
CA LYS A 54 -9.36 -11.85 2.13
C LYS A 54 -9.77 -10.67 2.98
N ARG A 55 -11.07 -10.34 2.95
CA ARG A 55 -11.68 -9.38 3.86
C ARG A 55 -11.46 -9.83 5.31
N ALA A 56 -10.88 -8.95 6.11
CA ALA A 56 -10.62 -9.14 7.53
C ALA A 56 -11.60 -8.39 8.43
N GLY A 57 -12.24 -7.32 7.92
CA GLY A 57 -13.15 -6.52 8.73
C GLY A 57 -13.57 -5.23 8.06
N ARG A 58 -13.79 -4.20 8.89
CA ARG A 58 -14.20 -2.86 8.49
C ARG A 58 -13.67 -1.83 9.48
N ILE A 59 -13.24 -0.69 8.97
CA ILE A 59 -12.80 0.47 9.76
C ILE A 59 -13.57 1.72 9.34
N THR A 60 -13.64 2.66 10.26
CA THR A 60 -14.01 4.04 9.95
C THR A 60 -12.74 4.83 9.66
N ILE A 61 -12.74 5.55 8.56
CA ILE A 61 -11.67 6.43 8.10
C ILE A 61 -12.16 7.87 8.24
N ILE A 62 -11.37 8.69 8.93
CA ILE A 62 -11.66 10.11 9.12
C ILE A 62 -10.62 10.88 8.30
N GLY A 63 -11.07 11.49 7.21
CA GLY A 63 -10.22 12.25 6.31
C GLY A 63 -10.71 13.69 6.12
N ILE A 64 -10.06 14.42 5.21
CA ILE A 64 -10.43 15.81 4.88
C ILE A 64 -11.85 15.93 4.32
N ALA A 65 -12.37 14.85 3.72
CA ALA A 65 -13.70 14.78 3.13
C ALA A 65 -14.78 14.32 4.14
N GLY A 66 -14.40 14.09 5.40
CA GLY A 66 -15.27 13.59 6.45
C GLY A 66 -15.03 12.11 6.77
N GLU A 67 -16.07 11.48 7.29
CA GLU A 67 -16.05 10.09 7.74
C GLU A 67 -16.49 9.14 6.62
N GLU A 68 -15.71 8.09 6.37
CA GLU A 68 -16.04 7.02 5.44
C GLU A 68 -15.82 5.65 6.09
N ARG A 69 -16.64 4.65 5.74
CA ARG A 69 -16.45 3.27 6.19
C ARG A 69 -15.81 2.43 5.10
N ALA A 70 -14.58 1.97 5.35
CA ALA A 70 -13.80 1.16 4.43
C ALA A 70 -13.60 -0.26 4.96
N ASP A 71 -13.44 -1.19 4.03
CA ASP A 71 -13.22 -2.59 4.33
C ASP A 71 -11.73 -2.86 4.52
N THR A 72 -11.39 -3.70 5.50
CA THR A 72 -10.00 -4.10 5.74
C THR A 72 -9.75 -5.47 5.16
N PHE A 73 -8.52 -5.68 4.69
CA PHE A 73 -8.07 -6.89 4.02
C PHE A 73 -6.74 -7.37 4.58
N GLU A 74 -6.55 -8.69 4.61
CA GLU A 74 -5.28 -9.31 5.01
C GLU A 74 -4.60 -9.99 3.80
N GLY A 75 -3.29 -10.21 3.92
CA GLY A 75 -2.51 -10.96 2.93
C GLY A 75 -1.84 -10.12 1.84
N ALA A 76 -1.88 -8.79 1.92
CA ALA A 76 -1.11 -7.93 1.02
C ALA A 76 0.38 -7.92 1.41
N THR A 77 1.25 -8.05 0.41
CA THR A 77 2.70 -7.91 0.51
C THR A 77 3.18 -7.03 -0.63
N PHE A 78 4.03 -6.06 -0.31
CA PHE A 78 4.56 -5.09 -1.24
C PHE A 78 6.00 -5.42 -1.58
N ASP A 79 6.36 -5.34 -2.85
CA ASP A 79 7.74 -5.35 -3.35
C ASP A 79 8.07 -3.98 -3.93
N LEU A 80 9.06 -3.33 -3.33
CA LEU A 80 9.57 -2.00 -3.68
C LEU A 80 11.05 -2.14 -4.07
N ALA A 81 11.32 -2.30 -5.36
CA ALA A 81 12.68 -2.53 -5.88
C ALA A 81 13.42 -3.69 -5.17
N GLY A 82 12.72 -4.80 -4.92
CA GLY A 82 13.25 -5.98 -4.22
C GLY A 82 13.19 -5.91 -2.70
N ALA A 83 12.84 -4.77 -2.10
CA ALA A 83 12.51 -4.71 -0.68
C ALA A 83 11.07 -5.17 -0.46
N ARG A 84 10.92 -6.22 0.35
CA ARG A 84 9.61 -6.77 0.70
C ARG A 84 9.08 -6.16 1.99
N TYR A 85 7.82 -5.72 1.97
CA TYR A 85 7.09 -5.21 3.11
C TYR A 85 5.74 -5.92 3.25
N SER A 86 5.43 -6.42 4.45
CA SER A 86 4.12 -6.97 4.78
C SER A 86 3.55 -6.14 5.93
N PRO A 87 2.37 -5.51 5.78
CA PRO A 87 1.76 -4.76 6.86
C PRO A 87 1.48 -5.65 8.08
N PRO A 88 1.66 -5.13 9.30
CA PRO A 88 1.23 -5.83 10.50
C PRO A 88 -0.29 -6.06 10.47
N ARG A 89 -0.74 -7.17 11.08
CA ARG A 89 -2.17 -7.40 11.29
C ARG A 89 -2.71 -6.34 12.25
N ILE A 90 -3.86 -5.75 11.90
CA ILE A 90 -4.58 -4.75 12.69
C ILE A 90 -5.84 -5.40 13.25
#